data_AF-A0A2V5YNK7-F1
#
_entry.id   AF-A0A2V5YNK7-F1
#
_cell.length_a   1.000
_cell.length_b   1.000
_cell.length_c   1.000
_cell.angle_alpha   90.00
_cell.angle_beta   90.00
_cell.angle_gamma   90.00
#
_symmetry.space_group_name_H-M   'P 1'
#
loop_
_entity.id
_entity.type
_entity.pdbx_description
1 polymer ?
#
loop_
_entity_poly.entity_id
_entity_poly.type
_entity_poly.pdbx_seq_one_letter_code
_entity_poly.pdbx_strand_id
1 'polypeptide(L)'
;MKSRSALHFVLIIGIANFFADFTYEGARGIIGPFLGSLGASAAIVGFVAGLGELMGYGLRSVSGYFADKSHRHWAFAFLGYAINMFAVPALALAGRWPLAASLVVSERVGRGIRKPTVEAMLSYAGRSIGAGWVFGLNEALDQAGATIGPLLMALVLYLNGGYRTGFGVLLIPALLCLATLVLARVLHPRPHELEEGAGHAFATANLKQTYWIYFVAGALLAAGFADFALIGFHFQKANVMRGNLIPVFYAVAMAASALASIPLGRLFDMRGPNVSLFAFLISAAAAPFIFLSTSTFALIGMIFWGIGMSAQGSLFQAMLTGVIPPQKRSTAFGLFDTGYGIAWFLGSAVMGLLYDRSLLAVVLFSVVLQLAAIPVLFIANKKR
;
A
#
# COMPACT_ATOMS: atom_id res chain seq x y z
N MET A 1 -25.69 14.15 11.30
CA MET A 1 -25.89 13.71 9.90
C MET A 1 -24.59 13.52 9.13
N LYS A 2 -23.63 14.47 9.19
CA LYS A 2 -22.33 14.37 8.48
C LYS A 2 -21.45 13.19 8.90
N SER A 3 -21.32 12.92 10.20
CA SER A 3 -20.56 11.75 10.70
C SER A 3 -21.07 10.40 10.16
N ARG A 4 -22.40 10.21 10.06
CA ARG A 4 -22.99 9.01 9.47
C ARG A 4 -22.73 8.91 7.96
N SER A 5 -22.83 10.04 7.24
CA SER A 5 -22.49 10.12 5.82
C SER A 5 -21.00 9.84 5.56
N ALA A 6 -20.12 10.36 6.41
CA ALA A 6 -18.67 10.12 6.33
C ALA A 6 -18.34 8.64 6.60
N LEU A 7 -18.97 8.03 7.60
CA LEU A 7 -18.81 6.60 7.88
C LEU A 7 -19.28 5.75 6.70
N HIS A 8 -20.45 6.06 6.12
CA HIS A 8 -20.95 5.35 4.93
C HIS A 8 -19.98 5.49 3.75
N PHE A 9 -19.47 6.69 3.47
CA PHE A 9 -18.49 6.90 2.41
C PHE A 9 -17.22 6.05 2.61
N VAL A 10 -16.67 6.07 3.82
CA VAL A 10 -15.45 5.34 4.18
C VAL A 10 -15.64 3.84 4.06
N LEU A 11 -16.80 3.32 4.45
CA LEU A 11 -17.15 1.90 4.29
C LEU A 11 -17.24 1.51 2.81
N ILE A 12 -17.93 2.30 1.98
CA ILE A 12 -18.10 1.96 0.56
C ILE A 12 -16.75 2.02 -0.16
N ILE A 13 -15.93 3.04 0.09
CA ILE A 13 -14.58 3.14 -0.49
C ILE A 13 -13.69 2.00 0.02
N GLY A 14 -13.75 1.66 1.30
CA GLY A 14 -13.00 0.55 1.85
C GLY A 14 -13.40 -0.79 1.22
N ILE A 15 -14.69 -1.03 0.98
CA ILE A 15 -15.17 -2.22 0.27
C ILE A 15 -14.68 -2.21 -1.19
N ALA A 16 -14.69 -1.05 -1.86
CA ALA A 16 -14.15 -0.92 -3.20
C ALA A 16 -12.64 -1.26 -3.23
N ASN A 17 -11.87 -0.80 -2.24
CA ASN A 17 -10.45 -1.15 -2.14
C ASN A 17 -10.21 -2.61 -1.80
N PHE A 18 -11.01 -3.21 -0.92
CA PHE A 18 -10.96 -4.66 -0.67
C PHE A 18 -11.05 -5.45 -1.97
N PHE A 19 -12.04 -5.15 -2.82
CA PHE A 19 -12.19 -5.84 -4.10
C PHE A 19 -11.08 -5.50 -5.10
N ALA A 20 -10.54 -4.29 -5.04
CA ALA A 20 -9.39 -3.92 -5.85
C ALA A 20 -8.16 -4.76 -5.47
N ASP A 21 -7.81 -4.81 -4.19
CA ASP A 21 -6.65 -5.53 -3.66
C ASP A 21 -6.80 -7.04 -3.83
N PHE A 22 -8.01 -7.57 -3.64
CA PHE A 22 -8.36 -8.94 -4.05
C PHE A 22 -7.92 -9.20 -5.50
N THR A 23 -8.31 -8.32 -6.43
CA THR A 23 -8.04 -8.48 -7.85
C THR A 23 -6.54 -8.46 -8.15
N TYR A 24 -5.83 -7.36 -7.87
CA TYR A 24 -4.46 -7.20 -8.38
C TYR A 24 -3.39 -7.87 -7.51
N GLU A 25 -3.56 -7.96 -6.19
CA GLU A 25 -2.61 -8.74 -5.35
C GLU A 25 -2.80 -10.24 -5.60
N GLY A 26 -4.02 -10.69 -5.94
CA GLY A 26 -4.25 -12.07 -6.37
C GLY A 26 -3.39 -12.49 -7.56
N ALA A 27 -3.26 -11.61 -8.55
CA ALA A 27 -2.40 -11.85 -9.70
C ALA A 27 -0.89 -11.78 -9.40
N ARG A 28 -0.47 -11.03 -8.37
CA ARG A 28 0.93 -10.67 -8.15
C ARG A 28 1.85 -11.87 -7.96
N GLY A 29 1.38 -12.90 -7.25
CA GLY A 29 2.14 -14.13 -7.01
C GLY A 29 2.34 -15.01 -8.25
N ILE A 30 1.56 -14.81 -9.32
CA ILE A 30 1.57 -15.69 -10.51
C ILE A 30 1.99 -14.98 -11.81
N ILE A 31 2.10 -13.64 -11.82
CA ILE A 31 2.49 -12.87 -13.01
C ILE A 31 3.85 -13.32 -13.55
N GLY A 32 4.84 -13.55 -12.68
CA GLY A 32 6.18 -13.99 -13.10
C GLY A 32 6.16 -15.33 -13.84
N PRO A 33 5.66 -16.41 -13.20
CA PRO A 33 5.48 -17.71 -13.85
C PRO A 33 4.64 -17.64 -15.14
N PHE A 34 3.56 -16.85 -15.15
CA PHE A 34 2.73 -16.66 -16.33
C PHE A 34 3.50 -16.03 -17.49
N LEU A 35 4.24 -14.94 -17.27
CA LEU A 35 5.08 -14.33 -18.30
C LEU A 35 6.12 -15.31 -18.83
N GLY A 36 6.74 -16.11 -17.94
CA GLY A 36 7.66 -17.18 -18.33
C GLY A 36 7.01 -18.23 -19.24
N SER A 37 5.78 -18.65 -18.93
CA SER A 37 5.01 -19.58 -19.77
C SER A 37 4.68 -19.02 -21.16
N LEU A 38 4.68 -17.69 -21.31
CA LEU A 38 4.50 -16.99 -22.57
C LEU A 38 5.83 -16.68 -23.30
N GLY A 39 6.96 -17.22 -22.81
CA GLY A 39 8.27 -17.08 -23.42
C GLY A 39 9.10 -15.88 -22.92
N ALA A 40 8.71 -15.22 -21.83
CA ALA A 40 9.54 -14.18 -21.23
C ALA A 40 10.76 -14.80 -20.53
N SER A 41 11.94 -14.20 -20.73
CA SER A 41 13.11 -14.51 -19.89
C SER A 41 12.97 -13.92 -18.49
N ALA A 42 13.73 -14.42 -17.53
CA ALA A 42 13.79 -13.85 -16.18
C ALA A 42 14.14 -12.35 -16.19
N ALA A 43 15.02 -11.92 -17.10
CA ALA A 43 15.36 -10.51 -17.29
C ALA A 43 14.16 -9.66 -17.71
N ILE A 44 13.32 -10.17 -18.63
CA ILE A 44 12.09 -9.51 -19.04
C ILE A 44 11.11 -9.43 -17.87
N VAL A 45 10.91 -10.52 -17.14
CA VAL A 45 10.02 -10.54 -15.96
C VAL A 45 10.46 -9.50 -14.93
N GLY A 46 11.76 -9.45 -14.61
CA GLY A 46 12.32 -8.46 -13.69
C GLY A 46 12.15 -7.02 -14.19
N PHE A 47 12.41 -6.77 -15.48
CA PHE A 47 12.22 -5.45 -16.09
C PHE A 47 10.76 -4.99 -16.04
N VAL A 48 9.81 -5.87 -16.37
CA VAL A 48 8.37 -5.55 -16.34
C VAL A 48 7.89 -5.26 -14.92
N ALA A 49 8.33 -6.05 -13.94
CA ALA A 49 8.01 -5.79 -12.54
C ALA A 49 8.58 -4.44 -12.07
N GLY A 50 9.87 -4.18 -12.34
CA GLY A 50 10.53 -2.94 -11.95
C GLY A 50 9.95 -1.70 -12.64
N LEU A 51 9.71 -1.77 -13.95
CA LEU A 51 9.07 -0.69 -14.70
C LEU A 51 7.65 -0.43 -14.21
N GLY A 52 6.89 -1.49 -13.91
CA GLY A 52 5.57 -1.37 -13.31
C GLY A 52 5.59 -0.60 -12.00
N GLU A 53 6.46 -0.96 -11.05
CA GLU A 53 6.59 -0.24 -9.78
C GLU A 53 7.04 1.22 -9.99
N LEU A 54 8.02 1.46 -10.86
CA LEU A 54 8.50 2.82 -11.18
C LEU A 54 7.35 3.70 -11.69
N MET A 55 6.56 3.20 -12.63
CA MET A 55 5.39 3.91 -13.17
C MET A 55 4.32 4.09 -12.10
N GLY A 56 4.06 3.06 -11.29
CA GLY A 56 3.03 3.08 -10.24
C GLY A 56 3.32 4.04 -9.09
N TYR A 57 4.58 4.31 -8.74
CA TYR A 57 4.95 5.33 -7.76
C TYR A 57 5.17 6.70 -8.41
N GLY A 58 5.91 6.78 -9.51
CA GLY A 58 6.25 8.04 -10.18
C GLY A 58 5.02 8.81 -10.66
N LEU A 59 3.98 8.10 -11.10
CA LEU A 59 2.73 8.74 -11.52
C LEU A 59 1.88 9.28 -10.37
N ARG A 60 2.13 8.92 -9.10
CA ARG A 60 1.30 9.40 -7.98
C ARG A 60 1.44 10.90 -7.78
N SER A 61 2.66 11.43 -7.84
CA SER A 61 2.89 12.90 -7.78
C SER A 61 2.20 13.63 -8.93
N VAL A 62 2.32 13.10 -10.15
CA VAL A 62 1.80 13.71 -11.37
C VAL A 62 0.26 13.68 -11.37
N SER A 63 -0.33 12.51 -11.13
CA SER A 63 -1.78 12.34 -11.08
C SER A 63 -2.41 13.11 -9.94
N GLY A 64 -1.79 13.14 -8.75
CA GLY A 64 -2.23 13.94 -7.62
C GLY A 64 -2.27 15.44 -7.94
N TYR A 65 -1.23 15.95 -8.59
CA TYR A 65 -1.20 17.34 -9.06
C TYR A 65 -2.34 17.66 -10.03
N PHE A 66 -2.56 16.82 -11.05
CA PHE A 66 -3.62 17.05 -12.02
C PHE A 66 -5.03 16.84 -11.43
N ALA A 67 -5.20 15.92 -10.48
CA ALA A 67 -6.46 15.71 -9.77
C ALA A 67 -6.85 16.96 -8.97
N ASP A 68 -5.91 17.53 -8.21
CA ASP A 68 -6.15 18.75 -7.44
C ASP A 68 -6.35 19.96 -8.36
N LYS A 69 -5.53 20.13 -9.41
CA LYS A 69 -5.62 21.26 -10.35
C LYS A 69 -6.92 21.28 -11.14
N SER A 70 -7.43 20.11 -11.53
CA SER A 70 -8.66 19.99 -12.30
C SER A 70 -9.91 19.97 -11.43
N HIS A 71 -9.76 19.74 -10.12
CA HIS A 71 -10.85 19.49 -9.17
C HIS A 71 -11.76 18.31 -9.56
N ARG A 72 -11.25 17.39 -10.41
CA ARG A 72 -12.00 16.23 -10.92
C ARG A 72 -11.58 14.94 -10.23
N HIS A 73 -11.53 14.92 -8.89
CA HIS A 73 -11.08 13.75 -8.11
C HIS A 73 -11.79 12.45 -8.52
N TRP A 74 -13.10 12.47 -8.71
CA TRP A 74 -13.82 11.29 -9.19
C TRP A 74 -13.38 10.81 -10.57
N ALA A 75 -13.06 11.70 -11.51
CA ALA A 75 -12.62 11.29 -12.84
C ALA A 75 -11.27 10.57 -12.79
N PHE A 76 -10.32 11.09 -12.00
CA PHE A 76 -9.02 10.44 -11.79
C PHE A 76 -9.17 9.11 -11.04
N ALA A 77 -10.05 9.04 -10.04
CA ALA A 77 -10.36 7.79 -9.36
C ALA A 77 -10.92 6.75 -10.35
N PHE A 78 -11.98 7.06 -11.09
CA PHE A 78 -12.57 6.14 -12.08
C PHE A 78 -11.58 5.72 -13.16
N LEU A 79 -10.79 6.65 -13.69
CA LEU A 79 -9.77 6.33 -14.69
C LEU A 79 -8.75 5.34 -14.13
N GLY A 80 -8.22 5.61 -12.94
CA GLY A 80 -7.25 4.73 -12.30
C GLY A 80 -7.82 3.36 -11.95
N TYR A 81 -9.04 3.30 -11.37
CA TYR A 81 -9.70 2.02 -11.08
C TYR A 81 -10.04 1.24 -12.35
N ALA A 82 -10.55 1.87 -13.40
CA ALA A 82 -10.87 1.17 -14.64
C ALA A 82 -9.62 0.53 -15.26
N ILE A 83 -8.53 1.29 -15.38
CA ILE A 83 -7.26 0.77 -15.88
C ILE A 83 -6.77 -0.39 -14.98
N ASN A 84 -6.79 -0.20 -13.66
CA ASN A 84 -6.30 -1.20 -12.70
C ASN A 84 -7.14 -2.49 -12.72
N MET A 85 -8.47 -2.37 -12.70
CA MET A 85 -9.42 -3.48 -12.59
C MET A 85 -9.60 -4.26 -13.89
N PHE A 86 -9.42 -3.64 -15.06
CA PHE A 86 -9.50 -4.36 -16.33
C PHE A 86 -8.16 -4.95 -16.77
N ALA A 87 -7.02 -4.35 -16.38
CA ALA A 87 -5.71 -4.83 -16.79
C ALA A 87 -5.42 -6.26 -16.30
N VAL A 88 -5.78 -6.58 -15.06
CA VAL A 88 -5.49 -7.90 -14.47
C VAL A 88 -6.32 -9.03 -15.10
N PRO A 89 -7.66 -8.95 -15.18
CA PRO A 89 -8.43 -10.01 -15.84
C PRO A 89 -8.13 -10.13 -17.33
N ALA A 90 -7.77 -9.04 -18.00
CA ALA A 90 -7.35 -9.07 -19.41
C ALA A 90 -6.10 -9.93 -19.65
N LEU A 91 -5.29 -10.21 -18.62
CA LEU A 91 -4.18 -11.16 -18.72
C LEU A 91 -4.65 -12.56 -19.14
N ALA A 92 -5.89 -12.93 -18.86
CA ALA A 92 -6.49 -14.19 -19.32
C ALA A 92 -6.48 -14.31 -20.86
N LEU A 93 -6.54 -13.17 -21.56
CA LEU A 93 -6.56 -13.09 -23.02
C LEU A 93 -5.16 -12.97 -23.62
N ALA A 94 -4.12 -12.81 -22.79
CA ALA A 94 -2.76 -12.64 -23.28
C ALA A 94 -2.22 -13.96 -23.87
N GLY A 95 -1.89 -13.94 -25.16
CA GLY A 95 -1.27 -15.06 -25.87
C GLY A 95 0.25 -14.97 -25.99
N ARG A 96 0.84 -13.80 -25.67
CA ARG A 96 2.29 -13.54 -25.79
C ARG A 96 2.75 -12.62 -24.67
N TRP A 97 4.00 -12.77 -24.25
CA TRP A 97 4.55 -12.02 -23.11
C TRP A 97 4.54 -10.49 -23.29
N PRO A 98 4.69 -9.87 -24.48
CA PRO A 98 4.69 -8.41 -24.59
C PRO A 98 3.32 -7.79 -24.24
N LEU A 99 2.23 -8.44 -24.67
CA LEU A 99 0.89 -8.02 -24.31
C LEU A 99 0.65 -8.17 -22.80
N ALA A 100 1.02 -9.31 -22.22
CA ALA A 100 0.93 -9.53 -20.78
C ALA A 100 1.76 -8.49 -20.00
N ALA A 101 2.97 -8.18 -20.45
CA ALA A 101 3.82 -7.16 -19.86
C ALA A 101 3.17 -5.77 -19.87
N SER A 102 2.57 -5.37 -21.00
CA SER A 102 1.86 -4.09 -21.11
C SER A 102 0.67 -4.00 -20.14
N LEU A 103 -0.05 -5.10 -19.93
CA LEU A 103 -1.16 -5.17 -18.97
C LEU A 103 -0.67 -5.08 -17.53
N VAL A 104 0.43 -5.76 -17.19
CA VAL A 104 1.06 -5.64 -15.85
C VAL A 104 1.50 -4.21 -15.56
N VAL A 105 2.12 -3.52 -16.52
CA VAL A 105 2.49 -2.12 -16.35
C VAL A 105 1.25 -1.23 -16.27
N SER A 106 0.23 -1.49 -17.09
CA SER A 106 -1.04 -0.74 -17.07
C SER A 106 -1.75 -0.85 -15.71
N GLU A 107 -1.77 -2.05 -15.12
CA GLU A 107 -2.29 -2.26 -13.76
C GLU A 107 -1.66 -1.28 -12.76
N ARG A 108 -0.32 -1.18 -12.77
CA ARG A 108 0.44 -0.29 -11.89
C ARG A 108 0.18 1.18 -12.17
N VAL A 109 0.07 1.56 -13.45
CA VAL A 109 -0.32 2.91 -13.86
C VAL A 109 -1.69 3.28 -13.30
N GLY A 110 -2.69 2.40 -13.45
CA GLY A 110 -4.03 2.62 -12.91
C GLY A 110 -4.03 2.82 -11.40
N ARG A 111 -3.28 1.99 -10.67
CA ARG A 111 -3.08 2.13 -9.22
C ARG A 111 -2.44 3.48 -8.86
N GLY A 112 -1.39 3.87 -9.58
CA GLY A 112 -0.69 5.15 -9.38
C GLY A 112 -1.58 6.37 -9.61
N ILE A 113 -2.54 6.30 -10.54
CA ILE A 113 -3.51 7.37 -10.82
C ILE A 113 -4.57 7.47 -9.71
N ARG A 114 -5.15 6.33 -9.26
CA ARG A 114 -6.25 6.36 -8.29
C ARG A 114 -5.79 6.66 -6.87
N LYS A 115 -4.64 6.12 -6.44
CA LYS A 115 -4.22 6.09 -5.02
C LYS A 115 -4.20 7.48 -4.33
N PRO A 116 -3.44 8.49 -4.82
CA PRO A 116 -3.39 9.81 -4.18
C PRO A 116 -4.77 10.49 -4.14
N THR A 117 -5.58 10.26 -5.16
CA THR A 117 -6.91 10.83 -5.29
C THR A 117 -7.90 10.21 -4.29
N VAL A 118 -7.85 8.89 -4.11
CA VAL A 118 -8.71 8.17 -3.16
C VAL A 118 -8.33 8.49 -1.71
N GLU A 119 -7.03 8.54 -1.40
CA GLU A 119 -6.54 8.95 -0.08
C GLU A 119 -6.96 10.39 0.25
N ALA A 120 -6.89 11.31 -0.72
CA ALA A 120 -7.42 12.65 -0.58
C ALA A 120 -8.93 12.65 -0.30
N MET A 121 -9.72 11.85 -1.02
CA MET A 121 -11.16 11.75 -0.77
C MET A 121 -11.49 11.19 0.62
N LEU A 122 -10.78 10.15 1.08
CA LEU A 122 -10.93 9.58 2.42
C LEU A 122 -10.55 10.56 3.53
N SER A 123 -9.50 11.36 3.32
CA SER A 123 -9.05 12.35 4.30
C SER A 123 -10.13 13.37 4.68
N TYR A 124 -11.07 13.69 3.78
CA TYR A 124 -12.20 14.59 4.07
C TYR A 124 -13.12 14.02 5.15
N ALA A 125 -13.31 12.69 5.17
CA ALA A 125 -14.07 12.01 6.21
C ALA A 125 -13.34 12.01 7.56
N GLY A 126 -12.00 11.96 7.54
CA GLY A 126 -11.15 11.88 8.74
C GLY A 126 -11.36 13.00 9.76
N ARG A 127 -11.75 14.20 9.34
CA ARG A 127 -12.08 15.30 10.27
C ARG A 127 -13.34 15.05 11.10
N SER A 128 -14.29 14.29 10.56
CA SER A 128 -15.60 14.09 11.17
C SER A 128 -15.70 12.85 12.06
N ILE A 129 -14.88 11.82 11.78
CA ILE A 129 -14.95 10.52 12.47
C ILE A 129 -13.59 10.00 12.96
N GLY A 130 -12.52 10.79 12.82
CA GLY A 130 -11.15 10.42 13.18
C GLY A 130 -10.34 9.93 11.98
N ALA A 131 -9.17 10.54 11.75
CA ALA A 131 -8.33 10.20 10.60
C ALA A 131 -7.67 8.83 10.78
N GLY A 132 -7.27 8.48 12.01
CA GLY A 132 -6.72 7.17 12.34
C GLY A 132 -7.72 6.06 12.06
N TRP A 133 -8.99 6.23 12.47
CA TRP A 133 -10.06 5.29 12.19
C TRP A 133 -10.31 5.11 10.68
N VAL A 134 -10.38 6.22 9.93
CA VAL A 134 -10.64 6.18 8.48
C VAL A 134 -9.57 5.40 7.73
N PHE A 135 -8.30 5.74 7.94
CA PHE A 135 -7.21 5.06 7.24
C PHE A 135 -6.94 3.67 7.82
N GLY A 136 -7.14 3.45 9.12
CA GLY A 136 -7.03 2.12 9.73
C GLY A 136 -8.10 1.13 9.24
N LEU A 137 -9.33 1.57 9.01
CA LEU A 137 -10.39 0.74 8.44
C LEU A 137 -10.15 0.43 6.96
N ASN A 138 -9.70 1.42 6.18
CA ASN A 138 -9.35 1.18 4.76
C ASN A 138 -8.16 0.23 4.67
N GLU A 139 -7.09 0.46 5.42
CA GLU A 139 -5.93 -0.44 5.43
C GLU A 139 -6.32 -1.86 5.84
N ALA A 140 -7.22 -2.04 6.80
CA ALA A 140 -7.69 -3.38 7.16
C ALA A 140 -8.41 -4.10 6.01
N LEU A 141 -9.21 -3.37 5.23
CA LEU A 141 -9.94 -3.90 4.08
C LEU A 141 -9.02 -4.17 2.90
N ASP A 142 -8.05 -3.28 2.65
CA ASP A 142 -6.97 -3.46 1.66
C ASP A 142 -6.21 -4.77 1.93
N GLN A 143 -5.71 -4.94 3.16
CA GLN A 143 -4.95 -6.12 3.58
C GLN A 143 -5.79 -7.41 3.58
N ALA A 144 -7.08 -7.33 3.89
CA ALA A 144 -7.99 -8.47 3.77
C ALA A 144 -8.16 -8.91 2.31
N GLY A 145 -8.30 -7.96 1.38
CA GLY A 145 -8.32 -8.23 -0.06
C GLY A 145 -7.01 -8.85 -0.54
N ALA A 146 -5.87 -8.26 -0.14
CA ALA A 146 -4.53 -8.74 -0.45
C ALA A 146 -4.23 -10.15 0.09
N THR A 147 -4.92 -10.56 1.15
CA THR A 147 -4.84 -11.92 1.70
C THR A 147 -5.70 -12.91 0.91
N ILE A 148 -6.95 -12.54 0.59
CA ILE A 148 -7.91 -13.44 -0.06
C ILE A 148 -7.59 -13.66 -1.54
N GLY A 149 -7.10 -12.65 -2.24
CA GLY A 149 -6.78 -12.73 -3.67
C GLY A 149 -5.82 -13.86 -4.03
N PRO A 150 -4.62 -13.93 -3.42
CA PRO A 150 -3.66 -14.99 -3.67
C PRO A 150 -4.19 -16.38 -3.29
N LEU A 151 -5.03 -16.48 -2.27
CA LEU A 151 -5.66 -17.75 -1.85
C LEU A 151 -6.66 -18.25 -2.89
N LEU A 152 -7.47 -17.37 -3.48
CA LEU A 152 -8.34 -17.74 -4.59
C LEU A 152 -7.51 -18.23 -5.79
N MET A 153 -6.44 -17.52 -6.12
CA MET A 153 -5.55 -17.92 -7.21
C MET A 153 -4.90 -19.28 -6.99
N ALA A 154 -4.42 -19.53 -5.77
CA ALA A 154 -3.89 -20.83 -5.38
C ALA A 154 -4.96 -21.93 -5.50
N LEU A 155 -6.20 -21.67 -5.08
CA LEU A 155 -7.32 -22.61 -5.20
C LEU A 155 -7.63 -22.93 -6.67
N VAL A 156 -7.68 -21.92 -7.55
CA VAL A 156 -7.93 -22.15 -8.98
C VAL A 156 -6.84 -23.04 -9.58
N LEU A 157 -5.57 -22.77 -9.28
CA LEU A 157 -4.46 -23.61 -9.76
C LEU A 157 -4.50 -25.02 -9.18
N TYR A 158 -4.86 -25.17 -7.89
CA TYR A 158 -5.02 -26.46 -7.22
C TYR A 158 -6.12 -27.32 -7.85
N LEU A 159 -7.22 -26.70 -8.29
CA LEU A 159 -8.30 -27.35 -9.01
C LEU A 159 -7.96 -27.61 -10.50
N ASN A 160 -6.67 -27.55 -10.87
CA ASN A 160 -6.16 -27.69 -12.23
C ASN A 160 -6.67 -26.63 -13.21
N GLY A 161 -7.14 -25.48 -12.71
CA GLY A 161 -7.37 -24.30 -13.53
C GLY A 161 -6.04 -23.73 -14.03
N GLY A 162 -5.95 -23.38 -15.30
CA GLY A 162 -4.75 -22.70 -15.84
C GLY A 162 -4.68 -21.23 -15.44
N TYR A 163 -3.56 -20.57 -15.74
CA TYR A 163 -3.39 -19.12 -15.48
C TYR A 163 -4.51 -18.28 -16.08
N ARG A 164 -4.98 -18.63 -17.28
CA ARG A 164 -6.09 -17.93 -17.95
C ARG A 164 -7.39 -17.99 -17.16
N THR A 165 -7.73 -19.16 -16.61
CA THR A 165 -8.89 -19.33 -15.74
C THR A 165 -8.72 -18.48 -14.48
N GLY A 166 -7.53 -18.52 -13.87
CA GLY A 166 -7.21 -17.72 -12.69
C GLY A 166 -7.43 -16.22 -12.91
N PHE A 167 -6.81 -15.63 -13.93
CA PHE A 167 -7.04 -14.22 -14.27
C PHE A 167 -8.49 -13.93 -14.64
N GLY A 168 -9.17 -14.84 -15.34
CA GLY A 168 -10.58 -14.68 -15.71
C GLY A 168 -11.52 -14.60 -14.52
N VAL A 169 -11.29 -15.40 -13.47
CA VAL A 169 -12.09 -15.37 -12.23
C VAL A 169 -11.94 -14.02 -11.50
N LEU A 170 -10.77 -13.39 -11.58
CA LEU A 170 -10.53 -12.06 -10.99
C LEU A 170 -11.37 -10.95 -11.67
N LEU A 171 -12.04 -11.22 -12.78
CA LEU A 171 -13.03 -10.29 -13.35
C LEU A 171 -14.20 -10.04 -12.39
N ILE A 172 -14.60 -11.04 -11.58
CA ILE A 172 -15.70 -10.91 -10.64
C ILE A 172 -15.41 -9.83 -9.58
N PRO A 173 -14.32 -9.94 -8.77
CA PRO A 173 -13.99 -8.88 -7.82
C PRO A 173 -13.69 -7.54 -8.52
N ALA A 174 -13.10 -7.54 -9.73
CA ALA A 174 -12.89 -6.31 -10.50
C ALA A 174 -14.20 -5.57 -10.81
N LEU A 175 -15.24 -6.28 -11.27
CA LEU A 175 -16.55 -5.69 -11.54
C LEU A 175 -17.26 -5.22 -10.26
N LEU A 176 -17.13 -5.97 -9.16
CA LEU A 176 -17.65 -5.57 -7.85
C LEU A 176 -16.96 -4.29 -7.34
N CYS A 177 -15.65 -4.15 -7.54
CA CYS A 177 -14.91 -2.93 -7.25
C CYS A 177 -15.48 -1.72 -8.03
N LEU A 178 -15.66 -1.87 -9.34
CA LEU A 178 -16.20 -0.77 -10.17
C LEU A 178 -17.66 -0.45 -9.82
N ALA A 179 -18.49 -1.45 -9.53
CA ALA A 179 -19.88 -1.25 -9.12
C ALA A 179 -19.97 -0.51 -7.76
N THR A 180 -19.14 -0.89 -6.79
CA THR A 180 -19.08 -0.21 -5.49
C THR A 180 -18.52 1.20 -5.60
N LEU A 181 -17.58 1.45 -6.52
CA LEU A 181 -17.09 2.80 -6.83
C LEU A 181 -18.19 3.69 -7.47
N VAL A 182 -19.00 3.14 -8.37
CA VAL A 182 -20.19 3.83 -8.92
C VAL A 182 -21.17 4.17 -7.81
N LEU A 183 -21.45 3.23 -6.92
CA LEU A 183 -22.32 3.46 -5.75
C LEU A 183 -21.77 4.60 -4.86
N ALA A 184 -20.47 4.60 -4.59
CA ALA A 184 -19.82 5.66 -3.83
C ALA A 184 -19.97 7.04 -4.50
N ARG A 185 -19.82 7.11 -5.83
CA ARG A 185 -19.98 8.36 -6.60
C ARG A 185 -21.42 8.89 -6.57
N VAL A 186 -22.40 7.99 -6.63
CA VAL A 186 -23.82 8.35 -6.63
C VAL A 186 -24.25 8.84 -5.25
N LEU A 187 -23.85 8.15 -4.19
CA LEU A 187 -24.21 8.50 -2.81
C LEU A 187 -23.42 9.69 -2.25
N HIS A 188 -22.16 9.84 -2.68
CA HIS A 188 -21.25 10.88 -2.20
C HIS A 188 -20.60 11.63 -3.38
N PRO A 189 -21.39 12.42 -4.12
CA PRO A 189 -20.92 13.11 -5.33
C PRO A 189 -19.82 14.15 -5.05
N ARG A 190 -19.78 14.70 -3.83
CA ARG A 190 -18.85 15.75 -3.41
C ARG A 190 -18.15 15.38 -2.10
N PRO A 191 -17.09 14.54 -2.15
CA PRO A 191 -16.40 14.08 -0.95
C PRO A 191 -15.81 15.22 -0.10
N HIS A 192 -15.46 16.34 -0.72
CA HIS A 192 -14.94 17.52 -0.01
C HIS A 192 -15.97 18.17 0.94
N GLU A 193 -17.27 18.00 0.71
CA GLU A 193 -18.33 18.51 1.60
C GLU A 193 -18.43 17.71 2.92
N LEU A 194 -17.73 16.57 3.01
CA LEU A 194 -17.63 15.79 4.24
C LEU A 194 -16.78 16.51 5.32
N GLU A 195 -15.92 17.46 4.92
CA GLU A 195 -15.12 18.26 5.84
C GLU A 195 -15.90 19.49 6.34
N GLU A 196 -16.11 19.61 7.66
CA GLU A 196 -16.74 20.79 8.26
C GLU A 196 -15.82 22.01 8.25
N GLY A 197 -16.34 23.18 7.88
CA GLY A 197 -15.57 24.43 7.90
C GLY A 197 -14.62 24.63 6.72
N ALA A 198 -14.73 23.83 5.65
CA ALA A 198 -14.07 24.07 4.37
C ALA A 198 -14.68 25.29 3.64
N GLY A 199 -14.64 26.46 4.30
CA GLY A 199 -14.83 27.74 3.64
C GLY A 199 -13.87 27.83 2.47
N HIS A 200 -14.34 28.40 1.38
CA HIS A 200 -13.67 28.53 0.07
C HIS A 200 -12.45 29.46 0.12
N ALA A 201 -11.56 29.28 1.10
CA ALA A 201 -10.30 30.00 1.16
C ALA A 201 -9.39 29.44 0.06
N PHE A 202 -9.49 30.03 -1.12
CA PHE A 202 -8.59 29.85 -2.26
C PHE A 202 -7.21 30.46 -1.99
N ALA A 203 -6.60 30.09 -0.87
CA ALA A 203 -5.21 30.41 -0.61
C ALA A 203 -4.35 29.23 -1.10
N THR A 204 -3.41 29.50 -1.99
CA THR A 204 -2.32 28.59 -2.34
C THR A 204 -1.42 28.39 -1.12
N ALA A 205 -1.86 27.60 -0.15
CA ALA A 205 -1.06 27.28 1.01
C ALA A 205 0.11 26.39 0.57
N ASN A 206 1.33 26.80 0.90
CA ASN A 206 2.50 25.95 0.75
C ASN A 206 2.51 24.84 1.81
N LEU A 207 3.19 23.74 1.51
CA LEU A 207 3.38 22.67 2.48
C LEU A 207 4.26 23.19 3.62
N LYS A 208 3.74 23.09 4.85
CA LYS A 208 4.44 23.54 6.06
C LYS A 208 5.71 22.72 6.28
N GLN A 209 6.67 23.26 7.03
CA GLN A 209 7.89 22.53 7.41
C GLN A 209 7.58 21.17 8.05
N THR A 210 6.50 21.07 8.85
CA THR A 210 6.05 19.81 9.48
C THR A 210 5.80 18.69 8.46
N TYR A 211 5.28 18.99 7.26
CA TYR A 211 5.10 18.01 6.19
C TYR A 211 6.45 17.41 5.76
N TRP A 212 7.45 18.24 5.54
CA TRP A 212 8.78 17.79 5.11
C TRP A 212 9.50 16.97 6.18
N ILE A 213 9.23 17.24 7.47
CA ILE A 213 9.76 16.41 8.56
C ILE A 213 9.09 15.03 8.54
N TYR A 214 7.76 14.94 8.33
CA TYR A 214 7.09 13.65 8.12
C TYR A 214 7.60 12.93 6.88
N PHE A 215 7.86 13.66 5.78
CA PHE A 215 8.44 13.10 4.56
C PHE A 215 9.80 12.44 4.82
N VAL A 216 10.70 13.12 5.53
CA VAL A 216 12.02 12.56 5.89
C VAL A 216 11.86 11.32 6.78
N ALA A 217 10.96 11.36 7.76
CA ALA A 217 10.71 10.19 8.60
C ALA A 217 10.12 9.00 7.81
N GLY A 218 9.19 9.28 6.89
CA GLY A 218 8.64 8.30 5.97
C GLY A 218 9.70 7.66 5.08
N ALA A 219 10.61 8.47 4.53
CA ALA A 219 11.72 7.99 3.73
C ALA A 219 12.70 7.12 4.54
N LEU A 220 13.03 7.50 5.77
CA LEU A 220 13.87 6.69 6.66
C LEU A 220 13.21 5.34 7.00
N LEU A 221 11.92 5.36 7.33
CA LEU A 221 11.17 4.13 7.60
C LEU A 221 11.12 3.23 6.37
N ALA A 222 10.78 3.79 5.20
CA ALA A 222 10.73 3.06 3.94
C ALA A 222 12.08 2.42 3.60
N ALA A 223 13.18 3.19 3.68
CA ALA A 223 14.52 2.68 3.38
C ALA A 223 15.00 1.65 4.41
N GLY A 224 14.55 1.75 5.66
CA GLY A 224 14.85 0.81 6.73
C GLY A 224 13.95 -0.42 6.76
N PHE A 225 12.91 -0.50 5.92
CA PHE A 225 11.95 -1.58 5.95
C PHE A 225 12.30 -2.66 4.93
N ALA A 226 12.49 -3.90 5.38
CA ALA A 226 12.91 -4.99 4.52
C ALA A 226 11.77 -5.44 3.60
N ASP A 227 12.04 -5.52 2.30
CA ASP A 227 11.06 -6.02 1.33
C ASP A 227 10.79 -7.51 1.51
N PHE A 228 9.54 -7.93 1.29
CA PHE A 228 9.17 -9.34 1.43
C PHE A 228 9.96 -10.25 0.49
N ALA A 229 10.35 -9.79 -0.70
CA ALA A 229 11.17 -10.59 -1.62
C ALA A 229 12.52 -10.98 -0.99
N LEU A 230 13.17 -10.05 -0.28
CA LEU A 230 14.43 -10.32 0.42
C LEU A 230 14.22 -11.25 1.62
N ILE A 231 13.11 -11.06 2.35
CA ILE A 231 12.73 -11.92 3.48
C ILE A 231 12.47 -13.36 3.01
N GLY A 232 11.66 -13.53 1.96
CA GLY A 232 11.36 -14.83 1.38
C GLY A 232 12.61 -15.52 0.81
N PHE A 233 13.48 -14.77 0.14
CA PHE A 233 14.78 -15.27 -0.30
C PHE A 233 15.62 -15.78 0.88
N HIS A 234 15.66 -15.03 1.99
CA HIS A 234 16.36 -15.46 3.19
C HIS A 234 15.77 -16.73 3.80
N PHE A 235 14.44 -16.80 3.92
CA PHE A 235 13.77 -18.00 4.45
C PHE A 235 14.11 -19.25 3.64
N GLN A 236 14.20 -19.13 2.32
CA GLN A 236 14.61 -20.21 1.45
C GLN A 236 16.12 -20.53 1.59
N LYS A 237 17.00 -19.53 1.44
CA LYS A 237 18.47 -19.72 1.44
C LYS A 237 18.99 -20.24 2.78
N ALA A 238 18.47 -19.73 3.89
CA ALA A 238 18.89 -20.13 5.24
C ALA A 238 18.10 -21.34 5.80
N ASN A 239 17.23 -21.97 4.99
CA ASN A 239 16.36 -23.09 5.41
C ASN A 239 15.62 -22.82 6.74
N VAL A 240 15.19 -21.57 6.94
CA VAL A 240 14.49 -21.16 8.17
C VAL A 240 13.16 -21.92 8.29
N MET A 241 12.56 -22.27 7.16
CA MET A 241 11.32 -23.05 7.04
C MET A 241 11.28 -23.81 5.70
N ARG A 242 10.31 -24.71 5.57
CA ARG A 242 10.03 -25.38 4.28
C ARG A 242 9.53 -24.36 3.27
N GLY A 243 9.98 -24.45 2.01
CA GLY A 243 9.67 -23.46 0.97
C GLY A 243 8.16 -23.26 0.71
N ASN A 244 7.35 -24.30 0.93
CA ASN A 244 5.89 -24.22 0.81
C ASN A 244 5.21 -23.41 1.93
N LEU A 245 5.90 -23.10 3.03
CA LEU A 245 5.39 -22.28 4.13
C LEU A 245 5.70 -20.78 3.98
N ILE A 246 6.58 -20.38 3.06
CA ILE A 246 6.94 -18.96 2.85
C ILE A 246 5.69 -18.11 2.50
N PRO A 247 4.79 -18.54 1.58
CA PRO A 247 3.55 -17.81 1.32
C PRO A 247 2.61 -17.75 2.54
N VAL A 248 2.64 -18.76 3.42
CA VAL A 248 1.84 -18.77 4.66
C VAL A 248 2.35 -17.69 5.62
N PHE A 249 3.66 -17.52 5.75
CA PHE A 249 4.27 -16.47 6.58
C PHE A 249 3.92 -15.07 6.07
N TYR A 250 3.88 -14.87 4.74
CA TYR A 250 3.37 -13.65 4.13
C TYR A 250 1.91 -13.40 4.49
N ALA A 251 1.05 -14.42 4.34
CA ALA A 251 -0.37 -14.32 4.67
C ALA A 251 -0.60 -13.99 6.15
N VAL A 252 0.19 -14.58 7.06
CA VAL A 252 0.16 -14.24 8.49
C VAL A 252 0.55 -12.77 8.71
N ALA A 253 1.56 -12.27 8.00
CA ALA A 253 1.96 -10.87 8.09
C ALA A 253 0.89 -9.90 7.57
N MET A 254 0.24 -10.22 6.45
CA MET A 254 -0.89 -9.45 5.92
C MET A 254 -2.09 -9.48 6.88
N ALA A 255 -2.41 -10.65 7.45
CA ALA A 255 -3.46 -10.79 8.45
C ALA A 255 -3.15 -10.00 9.73
N ALA A 256 -1.90 -10.03 10.21
CA ALA A 256 -1.44 -9.21 11.33
C ALA A 256 -1.58 -7.72 11.02
N SER A 257 -1.25 -7.29 9.79
CA SER A 257 -1.47 -5.93 9.32
C SER A 257 -2.95 -5.54 9.37
N ALA A 258 -3.83 -6.39 8.81
CA ALA A 258 -5.27 -6.14 8.80
C ALA A 258 -5.85 -6.01 10.23
N LEU A 259 -5.47 -6.92 11.13
CA LEU A 259 -5.92 -6.94 12.52
C LEU A 259 -5.35 -5.77 13.33
N ALA A 260 -4.14 -5.31 13.05
CA ALA A 260 -3.50 -4.19 13.74
C ALA A 260 -4.05 -2.82 13.29
N SER A 261 -4.51 -2.69 12.05
CA SER A 261 -4.86 -1.39 11.44
C SER A 261 -5.99 -0.66 12.15
N ILE A 262 -7.05 -1.38 12.52
CA ILE A 262 -8.20 -0.82 13.23
C ILE A 262 -7.83 -0.35 14.66
N PRO A 263 -7.23 -1.19 15.53
CA PRO A 263 -6.86 -0.76 16.87
C PRO A 263 -5.79 0.33 16.87
N LEU A 264 -4.78 0.27 15.98
CA LEU A 264 -3.79 1.34 15.84
C LEU A 264 -4.44 2.65 15.42
N GLY A 265 -5.36 2.61 14.46
CA GLY A 265 -6.14 3.77 14.02
C GLY A 265 -6.97 4.40 15.14
N ARG A 266 -7.72 3.58 15.90
CA ARG A 266 -8.47 4.07 17.08
C ARG A 266 -7.55 4.68 18.13
N LEU A 267 -6.43 4.01 18.41
CA LEU A 267 -5.50 4.46 19.43
C LEU A 267 -4.86 5.79 19.02
N PHE A 268 -4.54 5.95 17.74
CA PHE A 268 -4.05 7.21 17.17
C PHE A 268 -5.04 8.36 17.38
N ASP A 269 -6.34 8.13 17.14
CA ASP A 269 -7.35 9.16 17.34
C ASP A 269 -7.57 9.47 18.84
N MET A 270 -7.46 8.48 19.72
CA MET A 270 -7.65 8.65 21.17
C MET A 270 -6.43 9.28 21.88
N ARG A 271 -5.22 8.84 21.54
CA ARG A 271 -3.97 9.20 22.25
C ARG A 271 -3.06 10.11 21.43
N GLY A 272 -3.46 10.45 20.22
CA GLY A 272 -2.71 11.33 19.32
C GLY A 272 -1.59 10.63 18.55
N PRO A 273 -0.79 11.41 17.80
CA PRO A 273 0.14 10.89 16.80
C PRO A 273 1.33 10.12 17.38
N ASN A 274 1.62 10.25 18.68
CA ASN A 274 2.73 9.52 19.33
C ASN A 274 2.53 8.00 19.39
N VAL A 275 1.31 7.50 19.15
CA VAL A 275 1.06 6.06 18.95
C VAL A 275 1.90 5.49 17.82
N SER A 276 2.15 6.28 16.77
CA SER A 276 3.00 5.85 15.64
C SER A 276 4.42 5.48 16.08
N LEU A 277 4.98 6.15 17.11
CA LEU A 277 6.32 5.87 17.62
C LEU A 277 6.42 4.44 18.18
N PHE A 278 5.40 4.00 18.91
CA PHE A 278 5.33 2.63 19.42
C PHE A 278 5.16 1.61 18.29
N ALA A 279 4.30 1.89 17.31
CA ALA A 279 4.09 1.00 16.18
C ALA A 279 5.38 0.83 15.35
N PHE A 280 6.12 1.90 15.10
CA PHE A 280 7.39 1.85 14.38
C PHE A 280 8.54 1.28 15.23
N LEU A 281 8.49 1.38 16.55
CA LEU A 281 9.42 0.67 17.43
C LEU A 281 9.22 -0.85 17.33
N ILE A 282 7.96 -1.32 17.31
CA ILE A 282 7.64 -2.74 17.09
C ILE A 282 8.12 -3.17 15.69
N SER A 283 7.87 -2.35 14.67
CA SER A 283 8.35 -2.57 13.30
C SER A 283 9.87 -2.72 13.22
N ALA A 284 10.63 -1.88 13.94
CA ALA A 284 12.09 -1.95 13.95
C ALA A 284 12.61 -3.28 14.52
N ALA A 285 11.87 -3.91 15.44
CA ALA A 285 12.23 -5.22 15.98
C ALA A 285 12.06 -6.36 14.96
N ALA A 286 11.34 -6.16 13.84
CA ALA A 286 11.07 -7.22 12.87
C ALA A 286 12.35 -7.82 12.27
N ALA A 287 13.30 -6.98 11.83
CA ALA A 287 14.50 -7.45 11.11
C ALA A 287 15.39 -8.40 11.94
N PRO A 288 15.70 -8.13 13.23
CA PRO A 288 16.40 -9.09 14.08
C PRO A 288 15.70 -10.46 14.16
N PHE A 289 14.38 -10.47 14.37
CA PHE A 289 13.60 -11.71 14.42
C PHE A 289 13.56 -12.42 13.07
N ILE A 290 13.58 -11.70 11.94
CA ILE A 290 13.52 -12.32 10.62
C ILE A 290 14.86 -12.91 10.19
N PHE A 291 15.96 -12.16 10.34
CA PHE A 291 17.25 -12.51 9.72
C PHE A 291 18.25 -13.23 10.64
N LEU A 292 18.04 -13.20 11.96
CA LEU A 292 18.98 -13.79 12.94
C LEU A 292 18.38 -14.98 13.70
N SER A 293 17.15 -15.39 13.40
CA SER A 293 16.43 -16.38 14.20
C SER A 293 15.96 -17.60 13.39
N THR A 294 15.42 -18.59 14.09
CA THR A 294 14.85 -19.83 13.51
C THR A 294 13.32 -19.78 13.45
N SER A 295 12.71 -20.76 12.78
CA SER A 295 11.29 -20.76 12.32
C SER A 295 10.25 -20.06 13.21
N THR A 296 10.19 -20.34 14.51
CA THR A 296 9.15 -19.76 15.40
C THR A 296 9.36 -18.27 15.64
N PHE A 297 10.62 -17.85 15.82
CA PHE A 297 10.97 -16.45 16.02
C PHE A 297 10.86 -15.65 14.72
N ALA A 298 11.13 -16.28 13.57
CA ALA A 298 10.88 -15.67 12.26
C ALA A 298 9.39 -15.34 12.07
N LEU A 299 8.47 -16.16 12.58
CA LEU A 299 7.04 -15.88 12.54
C LEU A 299 6.66 -14.64 13.38
N ILE A 300 7.25 -14.50 14.56
CA ILE A 300 7.10 -13.28 15.39
C ILE A 300 7.61 -12.06 14.62
N GLY A 301 8.76 -12.20 13.95
CA GLY A 301 9.32 -11.16 13.07
C GLY A 301 8.35 -10.77 11.96
N MET A 302 7.68 -11.73 11.32
CA MET A 302 6.65 -11.47 10.31
C MET A 302 5.41 -10.76 10.88
N ILE A 303 5.01 -11.06 12.11
CA ILE A 303 3.91 -10.35 12.79
C ILE A 303 4.31 -8.88 13.03
N PHE A 304 5.53 -8.63 13.53
CA PHE A 304 6.04 -7.27 13.74
C PHE A 304 6.18 -6.50 12.43
N TRP A 305 6.63 -7.17 11.37
CA TRP A 305 6.65 -6.62 10.02
C TRP A 305 5.23 -6.26 9.54
N GLY A 306 4.24 -7.13 9.78
CA GLY A 306 2.83 -6.85 9.49
C GLY A 306 2.27 -5.64 10.24
N ILE A 307 2.59 -5.49 11.53
CA ILE A 307 2.24 -4.30 12.32
C ILE A 307 2.91 -3.05 11.73
N GLY A 308 4.17 -3.16 11.30
CA GLY A 308 4.87 -2.10 10.59
C GLY A 308 4.20 -1.72 9.28
N MET A 309 3.77 -2.69 8.47
CA MET A 309 2.99 -2.44 7.25
C MET A 309 1.70 -1.68 7.55
N SER A 310 0.94 -2.12 8.55
CA SER A 310 -0.28 -1.45 9.00
C SER A 310 -0.02 0.00 9.42
N ALA A 311 1.02 0.24 10.21
CA ALA A 311 1.39 1.57 10.65
C ALA A 311 1.75 2.50 9.48
N GLN A 312 2.46 1.96 8.47
CA GLN A 312 2.85 2.71 7.28
C GLN A 312 1.65 3.00 6.38
N GLY A 313 0.74 2.04 6.18
CA GLY A 313 -0.45 2.18 5.35
C GLY A 313 -1.52 3.10 5.95
N SER A 314 -1.66 3.11 7.28
CA SER A 314 -2.72 3.88 7.97
C SER A 314 -2.23 5.16 8.66
N LEU A 315 -1.20 5.08 9.51
CA LEU A 315 -0.86 6.18 10.42
C LEU A 315 -0.18 7.34 9.70
N PHE A 316 0.62 7.09 8.64
CA PHE A 316 1.18 8.18 7.84
C PHE A 316 0.09 9.04 7.23
N GLN A 317 -0.89 8.42 6.59
CA GLN A 317 -2.00 9.13 5.97
C GLN A 317 -2.81 9.93 7.01
N ALA A 318 -3.01 9.37 8.20
CA ALA A 318 -3.66 10.05 9.33
C ALA A 318 -2.85 11.25 9.86
N MET A 319 -1.52 11.13 9.99
CA MET A 319 -0.62 12.22 10.40
C MET A 319 -0.59 13.33 9.36
N LEU A 320 -0.39 12.96 8.10
CA LEU A 320 -0.31 13.85 6.94
C LEU A 320 -1.61 14.64 6.73
N THR A 321 -2.77 14.01 6.92
CA THR A 321 -4.09 14.68 6.85
C THR A 321 -4.19 15.89 7.78
N GLY A 322 -3.52 15.85 8.93
CA GLY A 322 -3.52 16.96 9.88
C GLY A 322 -2.63 18.14 9.51
N VAL A 323 -1.66 17.97 8.60
CA VAL A 323 -0.69 19.02 8.22
C VAL A 323 -0.84 19.49 6.77
N ILE A 324 -1.54 18.73 5.93
CA ILE A 324 -1.74 19.05 4.53
C ILE A 324 -3.02 19.90 4.34
N PRO A 325 -2.95 21.03 3.62
CA PRO A 325 -4.13 21.81 3.23
C PRO A 325 -5.11 20.98 2.38
N PRO A 326 -6.44 21.07 2.60
CA PRO A 326 -7.46 20.31 1.86
C PRO A 326 -7.35 20.38 0.33
N GLN A 327 -6.85 21.49 -0.21
CA GLN A 327 -6.76 21.79 -1.65
C GLN A 327 -5.58 21.12 -2.35
N LYS A 328 -4.55 20.68 -1.59
CA LYS A 328 -3.33 20.06 -2.12
C LYS A 328 -3.16 18.61 -1.65
N ARG A 329 -4.23 17.97 -1.14
CA ARG A 329 -4.12 16.65 -0.53
C ARG A 329 -3.68 15.59 -1.51
N SER A 330 -4.26 15.52 -2.71
CA SER A 330 -3.88 14.51 -3.70
C SER A 330 -2.42 14.72 -4.13
N THR A 331 -2.01 15.97 -4.33
CA THR A 331 -0.64 16.35 -4.69
C THR A 331 0.35 15.94 -3.60
N ALA A 332 0.05 16.26 -2.34
CA ALA A 332 0.95 16.03 -1.22
C ALA A 332 1.04 14.55 -0.82
N PHE A 333 -0.07 13.80 -0.90
CA PHE A 333 -0.04 12.34 -0.77
C PHE A 333 0.76 11.72 -1.91
N GLY A 334 0.53 12.16 -3.15
CA GLY A 334 1.30 11.69 -4.31
C GLY A 334 2.79 11.94 -4.19
N LEU A 335 3.19 13.13 -3.73
CA LEU A 335 4.59 13.50 -3.48
C LEU A 335 5.21 12.65 -2.37
N PHE A 336 4.49 12.47 -1.26
CA PHE A 336 4.95 11.64 -0.14
C PHE A 336 5.18 10.20 -0.59
N ASP A 337 4.18 9.61 -1.25
CA ASP A 337 4.25 8.24 -1.76
C ASP A 337 5.38 8.03 -2.76
N THR A 338 5.65 9.02 -3.62
CA THR A 338 6.74 8.95 -4.59
C THR A 338 8.10 8.90 -3.89
N GLY A 339 8.32 9.80 -2.93
CA GLY A 339 9.54 9.82 -2.13
C GLY A 339 9.71 8.58 -1.27
N TYR A 340 8.62 8.13 -0.64
CA TYR A 340 8.55 6.90 0.13
C TYR A 340 8.94 5.68 -0.74
N GLY A 341 8.37 5.56 -1.95
CA GLY A 341 8.69 4.47 -2.86
C GLY A 341 10.15 4.47 -3.34
N ILE A 342 10.71 5.65 -3.65
CA ILE A 342 12.13 5.79 -3.99
C ILE A 342 13.01 5.34 -2.82
N ALA A 343 12.70 5.77 -1.60
CA ALA A 343 13.45 5.41 -0.41
C ALA A 343 13.36 3.90 -0.11
N TRP A 344 12.18 3.29 -0.24
CA TRP A 344 11.97 1.84 -0.13
C TRP A 344 12.84 1.07 -1.12
N PHE A 345 12.84 1.51 -2.40
CA PHE A 345 13.63 0.89 -3.44
C PHE A 345 15.13 0.95 -3.14
N LEU A 346 15.64 2.15 -2.80
CA LEU A 346 17.05 2.33 -2.47
C LEU A 346 17.44 1.52 -1.23
N GLY A 347 16.60 1.51 -0.19
CA GLY A 347 16.79 0.71 1.00
C GLY A 347 16.86 -0.78 0.71
N SER A 348 15.93 -1.29 -0.09
CA SER A 348 15.88 -2.69 -0.53
C SER A 348 17.12 -3.09 -1.34
N ALA A 349 17.59 -2.21 -2.24
CA ALA A 349 18.82 -2.44 -3.00
C ALA A 349 20.06 -2.51 -2.10
N VAL A 350 20.18 -1.57 -1.14
CA VAL A 350 21.28 -1.57 -0.16
C VAL A 350 21.23 -2.81 0.71
N MET A 351 20.06 -3.20 1.24
CA MET A 351 19.92 -4.43 2.03
C MET A 351 20.29 -5.66 1.21
N GLY A 352 19.91 -5.74 -0.07
CA GLY A 352 20.31 -6.82 -0.96
C GLY A 352 21.82 -6.93 -1.12
N LEU A 353 22.52 -5.80 -1.31
CA LEU A 353 24.00 -5.77 -1.38
C LEU A 353 24.67 -6.14 -0.05
N LEU A 354 24.08 -5.73 1.07
CA LEU A 354 24.57 -6.06 2.41
C LEU A 354 24.34 -7.53 2.75
N TYR A 355 23.28 -8.13 2.22
CA TYR A 355 22.87 -9.50 2.52
C TYR A 355 23.94 -10.53 2.16
N ASP A 356 24.61 -10.36 1.02
CA ASP A 356 25.70 -11.25 0.60
C ASP A 356 26.99 -11.07 1.42
N ARG A 357 27.10 -9.97 2.18
CA ARG A 357 28.26 -9.70 3.04
C ARG A 357 28.03 -10.11 4.48
N SER A 358 26.91 -9.72 5.07
CA SER A 358 26.57 -10.01 6.47
C SER A 358 25.09 -9.78 6.76
N LEU A 359 24.43 -10.81 7.32
CA LEU A 359 23.06 -10.69 7.84
C LEU A 359 22.96 -9.65 8.96
N LEU A 360 24.00 -9.55 9.80
CA LEU A 360 24.03 -8.54 10.86
C LEU A 360 24.05 -7.12 10.27
N ALA A 361 24.72 -6.90 9.14
CA ALA A 361 24.73 -5.59 8.48
C ALA A 361 23.34 -5.21 7.94
N VAL A 362 22.59 -6.17 7.38
CA VAL A 362 21.20 -5.96 6.95
C VAL A 362 20.32 -5.56 8.13
N VAL A 363 20.44 -6.28 9.24
CA VAL A 363 19.67 -6.01 10.46
C VAL A 363 20.00 -4.65 11.05
N LEU A 364 21.30 -4.33 11.20
CA LEU A 364 21.73 -3.04 11.71
C LEU A 364 21.26 -1.89 10.83
N PHE A 365 21.38 -2.02 9.51
CA PHE A 365 20.89 -1.01 8.56
C PHE A 365 19.38 -0.78 8.70
N SER A 366 18.59 -1.87 8.74
CA SER A 366 17.14 -1.81 8.90
C SER A 366 16.74 -1.15 10.23
N VAL A 367 17.30 -1.63 11.34
CA VAL A 367 16.98 -1.14 12.70
C VAL A 367 17.39 0.32 12.85
N VAL A 368 18.61 0.69 12.45
CA VAL A 368 19.13 2.05 12.60
C VAL A 368 18.27 3.05 11.84
N LEU A 369 17.88 2.76 10.60
CA LEU A 369 17.05 3.68 9.83
C LEU A 369 15.63 3.82 10.41
N GLN A 370 15.01 2.71 10.80
CA GLN A 370 13.68 2.76 11.43
C GLN A 370 13.72 3.50 12.78
N LEU A 371 14.74 3.27 13.60
CA LEU A 371 14.91 3.97 14.89
C LEU A 371 15.30 5.44 14.70
N ALA A 372 16.08 5.79 13.67
CA ALA A 372 16.39 7.18 13.33
C ALA A 372 15.16 7.98 12.92
N ALA A 373 14.12 7.32 12.39
CA ALA A 373 12.85 7.98 12.07
C ALA A 373 12.04 8.38 13.32
N ILE A 374 12.18 7.67 14.44
CA ILE A 374 11.42 7.93 15.68
C ILE A 374 11.63 9.37 16.20
N PRO A 375 12.87 9.88 16.42
CA PRO A 375 13.05 11.26 16.87
C PRO A 375 12.54 12.28 15.85
N VAL A 376 12.65 11.99 14.55
CA VAL A 376 12.14 12.85 13.48
C VAL A 376 10.60 12.92 13.53
N LEU A 377 9.92 11.78 13.70
CA LEU A 377 8.48 11.72 13.91
C LEU A 377 8.05 12.44 15.18
N PHE A 378 8.78 12.28 16.28
CA PHE A 378 8.45 12.96 17.54
C PHE A 378 8.52 14.48 17.40
N ILE A 379 9.51 15.00 16.67
CA ILE A 379 9.61 16.43 16.34
C ILE A 379 8.43 16.87 15.47
N ALA A 380 8.06 16.08 14.46
CA ALA A 380 6.92 16.37 13.59
C ALA A 380 5.59 16.39 14.38
N ASN A 381 5.39 15.42 15.27
CA ASN A 381 4.22 15.28 16.12
C ASN A 381 4.05 16.47 17.07
N LYS A 382 5.14 17.04 17.58
CA LYS A 382 5.13 18.25 18.43
C LYS A 382 4.82 19.54 17.66
N LYS A 383 5.13 19.57 16.35
CA LYS A 383 4.95 20.74 15.46
C LYS A 383 3.65 20.66 14.63
N ARG A 384 2.87 19.60 14.79
CA ARG A 384 1.56 19.40 14.16
C ARG A 384 0.52 20.20 14.91
#